data_AF-A0A2N5AEJ1-F1
#
_entry.id   AF-A0A2N5AEJ1-F1
#
_cell.length_a   1.000
_cell.length_b   1.000
_cell.length_c   1.000
_cell.angle_alpha   90.00
_cell.angle_beta   90.00
_cell.angle_gamma   90.00
#
_symmetry.space_group_name_H-M   'P 1'
#
loop_
_entity.id
_entity.type
_entity.pdbx_description
1 polymer ?
#
loop_
_entity_poly.entity_id
_entity_poly.type
_entity_poly.pdbx_seq_one_letter_code
_entity_poly.pdbx_strand_id
1 'polypeptide(L)' 'VTERDEQGEYPVVRFEGKENDLWLAESSLIEYLQGIFAGSEESHDEWQHQQTLNEARDGALLELEYIHEDLYARLEGCPD' A
#
# COMPACT_ATOMS: atom_id res chain seq x y z
N VAL A 1 -6.82 -6.49 -2.51
CA VAL A 1 -7.34 -6.82 -1.17
C VAL A 1 -6.82 -8.19 -0.82
N THR A 2 -6.05 -8.29 0.27
CA THR A 2 -5.40 -9.53 0.72
C THR A 2 -6.21 -10.15 1.85
N GLU A 3 -5.68 -10.20 3.08
CA GLU A 3 -6.31 -10.85 4.23
C GLU A 3 -6.56 -9.85 5.37
N ARG A 4 -7.57 -10.15 6.19
CA ARG A 4 -7.89 -9.34 7.37
C ARG A 4 -6.95 -9.64 8.53
N ASP A 5 -6.70 -8.65 9.38
CA ASP A 5 -6.04 -8.83 10.68
C ASP A 5 -7.01 -9.32 11.78
N GLU A 6 -6.52 -9.39 13.03
CA GLU A 6 -7.31 -9.81 14.19
C GLU A 6 -8.44 -8.83 14.54
N GLN A 7 -8.32 -7.56 14.14
CA GLN A 7 -9.33 -6.52 14.30
C GLN A 7 -10.34 -6.51 13.15
N GLY A 8 -10.09 -7.28 12.08
CA GLY A 8 -10.95 -7.41 10.92
C GLY A 8 -10.65 -6.40 9.81
N GLU A 9 -9.52 -5.71 9.85
CA GLU A 9 -9.12 -4.67 8.92
C GLU A 9 -8.17 -5.19 7.83
N TYR A 10 -8.12 -4.48 6.70
CA TYR A 10 -7.19 -4.74 5.61
C TYR A 10 -6.08 -3.67 5.57
N PRO A 11 -4.87 -4.00 5.09
CA PRO A 11 -3.79 -3.03 4.93
C PRO A 11 -4.14 -1.93 3.93
N VAL A 12 -3.56 -0.75 4.14
CA VAL A 12 -3.63 0.38 3.21
C VAL A 12 -2.40 0.38 2.31
N VAL A 13 -2.61 0.65 1.03
CA VAL A 13 -1.55 0.81 0.03
C VAL A 13 -1.62 2.23 -0.52
N ARG A 14 -0.45 2.85 -0.75
CA ARG A 14 -0.32 4.18 -1.35
C ARG A 14 0.37 4.10 -2.70
N PHE A 15 0.04 5.06 -3.58
CA PHE A 15 0.64 5.24 -4.89
C PHE A 15 1.00 6.72 -5.12
N GLU A 16 2.24 7.02 -5.48
CA GLU A 16 2.70 8.38 -5.79
C GLU A 16 3.25 8.57 -7.21
N GLY A 17 2.53 8.08 -8.22
CA GLY A 17 2.60 8.60 -9.60
C GLY A 17 3.88 8.32 -10.39
N LYS A 18 4.97 7.86 -9.77
CA LYS A 18 6.14 7.32 -10.46
C LYS A 18 6.06 5.81 -10.55
N GLU A 19 6.81 5.26 -11.50
CA GLU A 19 6.94 3.82 -11.67
C GLU A 19 7.55 3.21 -10.40
N ASN A 20 6.93 2.13 -9.89
CA ASN A 20 7.28 1.46 -8.62
C ASN A 20 7.07 2.28 -7.33
N ASP A 21 6.36 3.42 -7.37
CA ASP A 21 5.95 4.17 -6.17
C ASP A 21 4.63 3.60 -5.59
N LEU A 22 4.50 2.26 -5.50
CA LEU A 22 3.40 1.60 -4.79
C LEU A 22 3.94 0.88 -3.55
N TRP A 23 3.40 1.18 -2.37
CA TRP A 23 3.86 0.54 -1.12
C TRP A 23 2.75 0.35 -0.10
N LEU A 24 2.93 -0.64 0.78
CA LEU A 24 2.13 -0.80 1.99
C LEU A 24 2.43 0.35 2.94
N ALA A 25 1.38 1.07 3.34
CA ALA A 25 1.50 2.27 4.16
C ALA A 25 0.90 2.01 5.55
N GLU A 26 -0.30 2.52 5.82
CA GLU A 26 -0.96 2.31 7.10
C GLU A 26 -1.41 0.84 7.31
N SER A 27 -1.42 0.42 8.57
CA SER A 27 -1.89 -0.91 9.01
C SER A 27 -3.33 -1.19 8.61
N SER A 28 -4.17 -0.14 8.61
CA SER A 28 -5.61 -0.22 8.41
C SER A 28 -6.21 1.13 8.01
N LEU A 29 -7.47 1.10 7.56
CA LEU A 29 -8.24 2.31 7.33
C LEU A 29 -8.44 3.14 8.62
N ILE A 30 -8.49 2.47 9.77
CA ILE A 30 -8.64 3.14 11.07
C ILE A 30 -7.43 4.03 11.36
N GLU A 31 -6.22 3.50 11.21
CA GLU A 31 -4.98 4.28 11.36
C GLU A 31 -4.96 5.47 10.40
N TYR A 32 -5.27 5.23 9.12
CA TYR A 32 -5.32 6.29 8.10
C TYR A 32 -6.26 7.44 8.50
N LEU A 33 -7.48 7.12 8.95
CA LEU A 33 -8.45 8.14 9.36
C LEU A 33 -8.03 8.86 10.64
N GLN A 34 -7.37 8.18 11.58
CA GLN A 34 -6.78 8.85 12.74
C GLN A 34 -5.72 9.87 12.31
N GLY A 35 -4.82 9.50 11.39
CA GLY A 35 -3.82 10.43 10.86
C GLY A 35 -4.42 11.68 10.21
N ILE A 36 -5.57 11.56 9.54
CA ILE A 36 -6.30 12.69 8.94
C ILE A 36 -6.94 13.59 10.00
N PHE A 37 -7.63 13.01 10.96
CA PHE A 37 -8.54 13.77 11.84
C PHE A 37 -7.91 14.18 13.18
N ALA A 38 -7.01 13.37 13.73
CA ALA A 38 -6.40 13.58 15.03
C ALA A 38 -4.98 14.18 14.94
N GLY A 39 -4.37 14.15 13.76
CA GLY A 39 -2.96 14.50 13.58
C GLY A 39 -2.03 13.34 13.94
N SER A 40 -0.85 13.29 13.31
CA SER A 40 0.08 12.15 13.38
C SER A 40 0.92 12.08 14.66
N GLU A 41 0.46 12.64 15.79
CA GLU A 41 1.30 12.78 16.99
C GLU A 41 1.33 11.51 17.87
N GLU A 42 0.39 10.58 17.71
CA GLU A 42 0.39 9.30 18.43
C GLU A 42 0.85 8.15 17.53
N SER A 43 2.13 7.79 17.65
CA SER A 43 2.65 6.51 17.15
C SER A 43 2.18 5.40 18.07
N HIS A 44 1.24 4.57 17.60
CA HIS A 44 0.81 3.38 18.33
C HIS A 44 1.70 2.19 17.95
N ASP A 45 2.41 1.62 18.93
CA ASP A 45 3.26 0.44 18.73
C ASP A 45 2.50 -0.74 18.07
N GLU A 46 1.20 -0.84 18.33
CA GLU A 46 0.30 -1.85 17.75
C GLU A 46 0.18 -1.71 16.23
N TRP A 47 0.06 -0.49 15.71
CA TRP A 47 -0.04 -0.25 14.26
C TRP A 47 1.28 -0.56 13.56
N GLN A 48 2.40 -0.20 14.16
CA GLN A 48 3.71 -0.51 13.58
C GLN A 48 3.98 -2.02 13.57
N HIS A 49 3.56 -2.73 14.61
CA HIS A 49 3.60 -4.20 14.63
C HIS A 49 2.73 -4.79 13.51
N GLN A 50 1.50 -4.30 13.35
CA GLN A 50 0.59 -4.79 12.32
C GLN A 50 1.08 -4.47 10.90
N GLN A 51 1.69 -3.31 10.67
CA GLN A 51 2.35 -2.97 9.40
C GLN A 51 3.44 -4.00 9.05
N THR A 52 4.29 -4.36 10.01
CA THR A 52 5.34 -5.37 9.79
C THR A 52 4.76 -6.73 9.41
N LEU A 53 3.64 -7.14 10.05
CA LEU A 53 2.95 -8.38 9.71
C LEU A 53 2.34 -8.33 8.30
N ASN A 54 1.73 -7.20 7.94
CA ASN A 54 1.15 -6.98 6.61
C ASN A 54 2.25 -7.02 5.53
N GLU A 55 3.39 -6.37 5.74
CA GLU A 55 4.54 -6.41 4.85
C GLU A 55 5.10 -7.83 4.67
N ALA A 56 5.28 -8.57 5.76
CA ALA A 56 5.78 -9.94 5.71
C ALA A 56 4.84 -10.89 4.95
N ARG A 57 3.52 -10.66 5.06
CA ARG A 57 2.50 -11.48 4.39
C ARG A 57 2.32 -11.10 2.92
N ASP A 58 2.23 -9.80 2.62
CA ASP A 58 1.76 -9.29 1.34
C ASP A 58 2.89 -8.76 0.45
N GLY A 59 4.14 -8.69 0.94
CA GLY A 59 5.26 -8.13 0.19
C GLY A 59 5.49 -8.78 -1.16
N ALA A 60 5.36 -10.11 -1.26
CA ALA A 60 5.49 -10.82 -2.54
C ALA A 60 4.35 -10.52 -3.53
N LEU A 61 3.16 -10.13 -3.04
CA LEU A 61 2.07 -9.67 -3.91
C LEU A 61 2.33 -8.25 -4.38
N LEU A 62 2.87 -7.40 -3.51
CA LEU A 62 3.24 -6.03 -3.85
C LEU A 62 4.31 -5.96 -4.96
N GLU A 63 5.26 -6.91 -4.98
CA GLU A 63 6.25 -7.03 -6.07
C GLU A 63 5.63 -7.29 -7.45
N LEU A 64 4.38 -7.76 -7.51
CA LEU A 64 3.64 -7.98 -8.76
C LEU A 64 2.89 -6.72 -9.24
N GLU A 65 2.82 -5.68 -8.41
CA GLU A 65 2.08 -4.46 -8.70
C GLU A 65 2.97 -3.46 -9.45
N TYR A 66 3.10 -3.68 -10.76
CA TYR A 66 3.84 -2.80 -11.66
C TYR A 66 3.03 -2.51 -12.93
N ILE A 67 3.46 -1.49 -13.67
CA ILE A 67 2.84 -1.15 -14.95
C ILE A 67 3.18 -2.27 -15.95
N HIS A 68 2.14 -2.94 -16.45
CA HIS A 68 2.33 -4.09 -17.33
C HIS A 68 3.08 -3.72 -18.62
N GLU A 69 4.04 -4.55 -19.03
CA GLU A 69 4.92 -4.35 -20.20
C GLU A 69 4.17 -4.08 -21.51
N ASP A 70 3.03 -4.75 -21.73
CA ASP A 70 2.16 -4.49 -22.89
C ASP A 70 1.70 -3.02 -23.00
N LEU A 71 1.60 -2.29 -21.89
CA LEU A 71 1.28 -0.87 -21.92
C LEU A 71 2.44 -0.08 -22.52
N TYR A 72 3.67 -0.34 -22.09
CA TYR A 72 4.87 0.28 -22.66
C TYR A 72 5.02 -0.02 -24.14
N ALA A 73 4.85 -1.29 -24.54
CA ALA A 73 4.92 -1.69 -25.94
C ALA A 73 3.91 -0.95 -26.83
N ARG A 74 2.71 -0.63 -26.29
CA ARG A 74 1.70 0.15 -27.03
C ARG A 74 2.02 1.64 -27.08
N LEU A 75 2.61 2.19 -26.03
CA LEU A 75 3.01 3.60 -25.97
C LEU A 75 4.19 3.89 -26.91
N GLU A 76 5.18 2.99 -27.01
CA GLU A 76 6.28 3.10 -27.98
C GLU A 76 5.80 3.08 -29.45
N GLY A 77 4.66 2.43 -29.71
CA GLY A 77 4.03 2.37 -31.03
C GLY A 77 3.12 3.55 -31.37
N CYS A 78 2.90 4.50 -30.45
CA CYS A 78 2.07 5.68 -30.68
C CYS A 78 2.92 6.83 -31.23
N PRO A 79 2.62 7.38 -32.43
CA PRO A 79 3.23 8.64 -32.87
C PRO A 79 2.73 9.80 -32.00
N ASP A 80 3.61 10.78 -31.76
CA ASP A 80 3.37 11.99 -30.97
C ASP A 80 2.07 12.76 -31.33
#